data_AF-A0A535II99-F1
#
_entry.id   AF-A0A535II99-F1
#
_cell.length_a   1.000
_cell.length_b   1.000
_cell.length_c   1.000
_cell.angle_alpha   90.00
_cell.angle_beta   90.00
_cell.angle_gamma   90.00
#
_symmetry.space_group_name_H-M   'P 1'
#
loop_
_entity.id
_entity.type
_entity.pdbx_description
1 polymer ?
#
loop_
_entity_poly.entity_id
_entity_poly.type
_entity_poly.pdbx_seq_one_letter_code
_entity_poly.pdbx_strand_id
1 'polypeptide(L)'
;MTSTTIAVKVVPRSSKSSIDGWQAGTLKVRVQAPPLQGKANAALLALLAETLGIGKGQIEIVGGQTARTKMIRVHGLSADQVRMRLKEFSIFNFQLKIEN
;
A
#
# COMPACT_ATOMS: atom_id res chain seq x y z
N MET A 1 -18.56 13.24 -0.34
CA MET A 1 -17.12 12.92 -0.14
C MET A 1 -16.95 11.41 -0.24
N THR A 2 -16.25 10.91 -1.25
CA THR A 2 -15.98 9.48 -1.41
C THR A 2 -14.72 9.09 -0.64
N SER A 3 -14.83 8.09 0.22
CA SER A 3 -13.66 7.47 0.86
C SER A 3 -13.76 5.95 0.76
N THR A 4 -12.61 5.30 0.64
CA THR A 4 -12.51 3.85 0.49
C THR A 4 -11.54 3.31 1.53
N THR A 5 -11.89 2.21 2.18
CA THR A 5 -10.97 1.50 3.08
C THR A 5 -10.46 0.22 2.44
N ILE A 6 -9.15 0.02 2.50
CA ILE A 6 -8.48 -1.16 1.97
C ILE A 6 -7.67 -1.86 3.06
N ALA A 7 -7.70 -3.19 3.04
CA ALA A 7 -6.84 -4.01 3.88
C ALA A 7 -5.47 -4.17 3.22
N VAL A 8 -4.41 -3.89 3.95
CA VAL A 8 -3.03 -3.94 3.46
C VAL A 8 -2.17 -4.79 4.38
N LYS A 9 -1.63 -5.89 3.86
CA LYS A 9 -0.68 -6.76 4.55
C LYS A 9 0.74 -6.28 4.30
N VAL A 10 1.39 -5.81 5.37
CA VAL A 10 2.75 -5.30 5.32
C VAL A 10 3.73 -6.43 5.60
N VAL A 11 4.70 -6.61 4.71
CA VAL A 11 5.84 -7.51 4.85
C VAL A 11 7.09 -6.65 5.08
N PRO A 12 7.58 -6.54 6.33
CA PRO A 12 8.78 -5.76 6.65
C PRO A 12 10.07 -6.49 6.24
N ARG A 13 11.21 -5.79 6.34
CA ARG A 13 12.56 -6.31 6.02
C ARG A 13 12.71 -6.79 4.56
N SER A 14 12.00 -6.15 3.63
CA SER A 14 12.23 -6.40 2.21
C SER A 14 13.49 -5.66 1.74
N SER A 15 14.18 -6.20 0.74
CA SER A 15 15.29 -5.50 0.10
C SER A 15 14.86 -4.19 -0.57
N LYS A 16 13.61 -4.12 -1.04
CA LYS A 16 12.99 -2.94 -1.67
C LYS A 16 11.53 -2.80 -1.26
N SER A 17 11.04 -1.56 -1.20
CA SER A 17 9.63 -1.26 -1.02
C SER A 17 8.88 -1.50 -2.33
N SER A 18 7.83 -2.33 -2.32
CA SER A 18 7.10 -2.71 -3.53
C SER A 18 5.68 -3.19 -3.21
N ILE A 19 4.78 -3.04 -4.18
CA ILE A 19 3.39 -3.53 -4.08
C ILE A 19 3.31 -4.83 -4.88
N ASP A 20 3.01 -5.93 -4.18
CA ASP A 20 2.88 -7.27 -4.77
C ASP A 20 1.51 -7.52 -5.42
N GLY A 21 0.57 -6.59 -5.22
CA GLY A 21 -0.79 -6.69 -5.72
C GLY A 21 -1.77 -7.29 -4.72
N TRP A 22 -2.99 -7.55 -5.20
CA TRP A 22 -4.11 -8.02 -4.39
C TRP A 22 -4.10 -9.54 -4.25
N GLN A 23 -4.21 -10.04 -3.02
CA GLN A 23 -4.33 -11.45 -2.68
C GLN A 23 -5.53 -11.65 -1.76
N ALA A 24 -6.54 -12.41 -2.20
CA ALA A 24 -7.74 -12.72 -1.41
C ALA A 24 -8.38 -11.48 -0.73
N GLY A 25 -8.48 -10.36 -1.46
CA GLY A 25 -9.07 -9.11 -0.94
C GLY A 25 -8.15 -8.25 -0.06
N THR A 26 -6.89 -8.64 0.14
CA THR A 26 -5.88 -7.86 0.86
C THR A 26 -4.75 -7.45 -0.07
N LEU A 27 -4.34 -6.18 -0.03
CA LEU A 27 -3.18 -5.71 -0.78
C LEU A 27 -1.91 -6.14 -0.06
N LYS A 28 -1.02 -6.86 -0.74
CA LYS A 28 0.28 -7.24 -0.17
C LYS A 28 1.32 -6.18 -0.53
N VAL A 29 1.97 -5.62 0.48
CA VAL A 29 2.97 -4.57 0.32
C VAL A 29 4.22 -4.97 1.09
N ARG A 30 5.37 -4.89 0.42
CA ARG A 30 6.68 -5.04 1.02
C ARG A 30 7.25 -3.68 1.32
N VAL A 31 7.84 -3.52 2.51
CA VAL A 31 8.56 -2.29 2.87
C VAL A 31 9.95 -2.65 3.36
N GLN A 32 10.93 -1.83 2.97
CA GLN A 32 12.29 -1.96 3.47
C GLN A 32 12.41 -1.59 4.95
N ALA A 33 11.53 -0.68 5.41
CA ALA A 33 11.56 -0.18 6.76
C ALA A 33 11.52 -1.31 7.81
N PRO A 34 12.33 -1.22 8.88
CA PRO A 34 12.27 -2.17 9.98
C PRO A 34 10.89 -2.11 10.65
N PRO A 35 10.44 -3.21 11.29
CA PRO A 35 9.18 -3.26 12.02
C PRO A 35 9.23 -2.48 13.34
N LEU A 36 10.04 -1.42 13.44
CA LEU A 36 9.93 -0.46 14.55
C LEU A 36 8.65 0.35 14.36
N GLN A 37 7.82 0.39 15.42
CA GLN A 37 6.56 1.13 15.46
C GLN A 37 6.75 2.55 14.88
N GLY A 38 5.97 2.87 13.84
CA GLY A 38 5.99 4.17 13.17
C GLY A 38 6.74 4.20 11.83
N LYS A 39 7.93 3.60 11.72
CA LYS A 39 8.73 3.67 10.47
C LYS A 39 8.09 2.89 9.32
N ALA A 40 7.58 1.69 9.61
CA ALA A 40 6.85 0.89 8.62
C ALA A 40 5.52 1.54 8.20
N ASN A 41 4.84 2.23 9.11
CA ASN A 41 3.59 2.93 8.84
C ASN A 41 3.81 4.13 7.92
N ALA A 42 4.81 4.95 8.23
CA ALA A 42 5.17 6.10 7.41
C ALA A 42 5.62 5.68 6.00
N ALA A 43 6.47 4.65 5.90
CA ALA A 43 6.91 4.11 4.61
C ALA A 43 5.75 3.55 3.79
N LEU A 44 4.81 2.85 4.44
CA LEU A 44 3.61 2.33 3.78
C LEU A 44 2.73 3.46 3.23
N LEU A 45 2.42 4.46 4.05
CA LEU A 45 1.57 5.59 3.64
C LEU A 45 2.23 6.39 2.51
N ALA A 46 3.54 6.61 2.57
CA ALA A 46 4.28 7.29 1.52
C ALA A 46 4.20 6.52 0.19
N LEU A 47 4.46 5.21 0.22
CA LEU A 47 4.40 4.35 -0.97
C LEU A 47 3.00 4.32 -1.59
N LEU A 48 1.96 4.20 -0.76
CA LEU A 48 0.58 4.18 -1.24
C LEU A 48 0.13 5.54 -1.78
N ALA A 49 0.52 6.64 -1.12
CA ALA A 49 0.21 8.00 -1.56
C ALA A 49 0.82 8.26 -2.95
N GLU A 50 2.09 7.90 -3.13
CA GLU A 50 2.81 8.03 -4.39
C GLU A 50 2.16 7.17 -5.49
N THR A 51 1.86 5.90 -5.19
CA THR A 51 1.24 4.99 -6.17
C THR A 51 -0.16 5.45 -6.59
N LEU A 52 -0.93 6.02 -5.66
CA LEU A 52 -2.28 6.52 -5.93
C LEU A 52 -2.29 7.95 -6.50
N GLY A 53 -1.15 8.65 -6.49
CA GLY A 53 -1.03 10.05 -6.91
C GLY A 53 -1.82 11.02 -6.02
N ILE A 54 -1.92 10.75 -4.71
CA ILE A 54 -2.70 11.54 -3.75
C ILE A 54 -1.82 12.18 -2.68
N GLY A 55 -2.33 13.24 -2.05
CA GLY A 55 -1.65 13.90 -0.93
C GLY A 55 -1.63 13.05 0.34
N LYS A 56 -0.61 13.24 1.20
CA LYS A 56 -0.49 12.54 2.50
C LYS A 56 -1.70 12.75 3.42
N GLY A 57 -2.40 13.89 3.30
CA GLY A 57 -3.63 14.17 4.07
C GLY A 57 -4.87 13.41 3.57
N GLN A 58 -4.79 12.76 2.41
CA GLN A 58 -5.88 11.97 1.84
C GLN A 58 -5.72 10.47 2.12
N ILE A 59 -4.73 10.07 2.91
CA ILE A 59 -4.49 8.68 3.25
C ILE A 59 -4.13 8.54 4.73
N GLU A 60 -4.78 7.60 5.40
CA GLU A 60 -4.59 7.40 6.84
C GLU A 60 -4.74 5.93 7.24
N ILE A 61 -4.11 5.56 8.36
CA ILE A 61 -4.26 4.22 8.96
C ILE A 61 -5.40 4.29 9.96
N VAL A 62 -6.52 3.66 9.63
CA VAL A 62 -7.72 3.64 10.48
C VAL A 62 -7.79 2.40 11.38
N GLY A 63 -6.91 1.42 11.20
CA GLY A 63 -6.90 0.21 12.01
C GLY A 63 -5.66 -0.66 11.81
N GLY A 64 -5.41 -1.55 12.77
CA GLY A 64 -4.33 -2.52 12.71
C GLY A 64 -2.93 -1.93 12.97
N GLN A 65 -2.80 -0.79 13.65
CA GLN A 65 -1.50 -0.14 13.89
C GLN A 65 -0.45 -1.04 14.53
N THR A 66 -0.84 -2.05 15.32
CA THR A 66 0.04 -3.07 15.91
C THR A 66 0.08 -4.41 15.13
N ALA A 67 -0.87 -4.63 14.21
CA ALA A 67 -0.99 -5.86 13.43
C ALA A 67 -0.17 -5.80 12.12
N ARG A 68 0.18 -6.96 11.54
CA ARG A 68 0.83 -7.01 10.20
C ARG A 68 -0.11 -6.57 9.07
N THR A 69 -1.42 -6.62 9.32
CA THR A 69 -2.45 -6.13 8.41
C THR A 69 -2.94 -4.77 8.91
N LYS A 70 -2.87 -3.77 8.04
CA LYS A 70 -3.33 -2.39 8.29
C LYS A 70 -4.62 -2.15 7.51
N MET A 71 -5.54 -1.41 8.11
CA MET A 71 -6.68 -0.84 7.39
C MET A 71 -6.31 0.59 7.01
N ILE A 72 -6.26 0.85 5.72
CA ILE A 72 -5.88 2.16 5.16
C ILE A 72 -7.13 2.80 4.57
N ARG A 73 -7.46 4.01 5.01
CA ARG A 73 -8.51 4.81 4.40
C ARG A 73 -7.90 5.79 3.42
N VAL A 74 -8.49 5.82 2.23
CA VAL A 74 -8.15 6.71 1.13
C VAL A 74 -9.33 7.62 0.89
N HIS A 75 -9.09 8.92 0.91
CA HIS A 75 -10.08 9.96 0.67
C HIS A 75 -9.97 10.49 -0.76
N GLY A 76 -11.11 10.84 -1.36
CA GLY A 76 -11.15 11.41 -2.72
C GLY A 76 -11.06 10.39 -3.85
N LEU A 77 -10.93 9.09 -3.55
CA LEU A 77 -10.93 8.01 -4.55
C LEU A 77 -12.00 6.95 -4.25
N SER A 78 -12.64 6.46 -5.31
CA SER A 78 -13.55 5.31 -5.23
C SER A 78 -12.79 3.97 -5.14
N ALA A 79 -13.48 2.91 -4.73
CA ALA A 79 -12.87 1.58 -4.60
C ALA A 79 -12.30 1.08 -5.94
N ASP A 80 -13.02 1.29 -7.03
CA ASP A 80 -12.57 0.91 -8.38
C ASP A 80 -11.32 1.70 -8.80
N GLN A 81 -11.30 3.01 -8.56
CA GLN A 81 -10.15 3.86 -8.86
C GLN A 81 -8.89 3.44 -8.08
N VAL A 82 -9.04 3.13 -6.79
CA VAL A 82 -7.94 2.63 -5.96
C VAL A 82 -7.44 1.28 -6.48
N ARG A 83 -8.36 0.36 -6.79
CA ARG A 83 -8.01 -0.97 -7.32
C ARG A 83 -7.31 -0.89 -8.66
N MET A 84 -7.78 -0.05 -9.58
CA MET A 84 -7.20 0.13 -10.91
C MET A 84 -5.77 0.64 -10.84
N ARG A 85 -5.54 1.75 -10.12
CA ARG A 85 -4.19 2.35 -9.96
C ARG A 85 -3.20 1.38 -9.31
N LEU A 86 -3.63 0.65 -8.28
CA LEU A 86 -2.78 -0.35 -7.62
C LEU A 86 -2.51 -1.58 -8.51
N LYS A 87 -3.44 -1.96 -9.39
CA LYS A 87 -3.28 -3.07 -10.33
C LYS A 87 -2.28 -2.72 -11.44
N GLU A 88 -2.37 -1.51 -11.99
CA GLU A 88 -1.42 -1.01 -12.99
C GLU A 88 0.01 -0.99 -12.46
N PHE A 89 0.21 -0.50 -11.23
CA PHE A 89 1.53 -0.46 -10.60
C PHE A 89 2.11 -1.86 -10.32
N SER A 90 1.24 -2.82 -9.98
CA SER A 90 1.64 -4.22 -9.78
C SER A 90 2.10 -4.89 -11.08
N ILE A 91 1.45 -4.60 -12.21
CA ILE A 91 1.82 -5.15 -13.52
C ILE A 91 3.18 -4.57 -13.97
N PHE A 92 3.35 -3.26 -13.82
CA PHE A 92 4.59 -2.58 -14.19
C PHE A 92 5.81 -3.11 -13.41
N ASN A 93 5.67 -3.33 -12.10
CA ASN A 93 6.75 -3.90 -11.28
C ASN A 93 6.99 -5.41 -11.53
N PHE A 94 6.00 -6.13 -12.05
CA PHE A 94 6.16 -7.54 -12.39
C PHE A 94 6.98 -7.72 -13.68
N GLN A 95 6.77 -6.87 -14.68
CA GLN A 95 7.55 -6.88 -15.93
C GLN A 95 9.04 -6.58 -15.70
N LEU A 96 9.37 -5.66 -14.79
CA LEU A 96 10.77 -5.33 -14.43
C LEU A 96 11.50 -6.43 -13.62
N LYS A 97 10.82 -7.50 -13.21
CA LYS A 97 11.43 -8.62 -12.47
C LYS A 97 11.87 -9.78 -13.36
N ILE A 98 11.54 -9.77 -14.65
CA ILE A 98 11.90 -10.83 -15.59
C ILE A 98 13.31 -10.62 -16.19
N GLU A 99 13.93 -9.46 -15.98
CA GLU A 99 15.33 -9.20 -16.34
C GLU A 99 16.21 -9.11 -15.08
N ASN A 100 16.63 -10.26 -14.54
CA ASN A 100 17.90 -10.44 -13.82
C ASN A 100 18.22 -11.93 -13.72
#